data_AF-A0A7S0HQF8-F1
#
_entry.id   AF-A0A7S0HQF8-F1
#
_cell.length_a   1.000
_cell.length_b   1.000
_cell.length_c   1.000
_cell.angle_alpha   90.00
_cell.angle_beta   90.00
_cell.angle_gamma   90.00
#
_symmetry.space_group_name_H-M   'P 1'
#
loop_
_entity.id
_entity.type
_entity.pdbx_description
1 polymer ?
#
loop_
_entity_poly.entity_id
_entity_poly.type
_entity_poly.pdbx_seq_one_letter_code
_entity_poly.pdbx_strand_id
1 'polypeptide(L)'
;DTEWRIDTSLEDSMTSLGIIRGQGDGSVPLLSLGFMCQRGWKTRHWNPAGSKTVIREYLHEPASTFIDLRGGDTSADHVDIMGNRNMINDVLMIASGENL
;
A
#
# COMPACT_ATOMS: atom_id res chain seq x y z
N ASP A 1 38.62 -12.14 -12.41
CA ASP A 1 37.23 -12.17 -11.92
C ASP A 1 36.93 -10.88 -11.19
N THR A 2 35.98 -10.09 -11.70
CA THR A 2 35.53 -8.85 -11.06
C THR A 2 34.38 -9.20 -10.12
N GLU A 3 34.56 -8.95 -8.83
CA GLU A 3 33.53 -9.17 -7.82
C GLU A 3 32.57 -7.98 -7.80
N TRP A 4 31.31 -8.19 -8.16
CA TRP A 4 30.27 -7.17 -8.09
C TRP A 4 29.64 -7.20 -6.70
N ARG A 5 29.60 -6.05 -6.03
CA ARG A 5 28.94 -5.86 -4.74
C ARG A 5 28.04 -4.64 -4.79
N ILE A 6 26.97 -4.67 -4.00
CA ILE A 6 26.10 -3.51 -3.80
C ILE A 6 26.89 -2.46 -3.03
N ASP A 7 26.83 -1.21 -3.50
CA ASP A 7 27.41 -0.09 -2.78
C ASP A 7 26.59 0.21 -1.53
N THR A 8 27.20 0.05 -0.37
CA THR A 8 26.61 0.34 0.95
C THR A 8 27.31 1.50 1.65
N SER A 9 28.06 2.33 0.92
CA SER A 9 28.81 3.46 1.49
C SER A 9 27.93 4.61 1.98
N LEU A 10 26.70 4.69 1.47
CA LEU A 10 25.70 5.68 1.88
C LEU A 10 24.73 5.08 2.90
N GLU A 11 24.63 5.74 4.05
CA GLU A 11 23.70 5.39 5.12
C GLU A 11 23.08 6.68 5.68
N ASP A 12 21.75 6.79 5.54
CA ASP A 12 20.97 7.94 6.01
C ASP A 12 19.56 7.50 6.44
N SER A 13 18.66 8.44 6.72
CA SER A 13 17.30 8.13 7.19
C SER A 13 16.44 7.38 6.16
N MET A 14 16.75 7.49 4.87
CA MET A 14 16.02 6.85 3.77
C MET A 14 16.83 5.74 3.11
N THR A 15 18.14 5.69 3.31
CA THR A 15 19.07 4.79 2.63
C THR A 15 19.70 3.82 3.62
N SER A 16 19.53 2.52 3.38
CA SER A 16 20.18 1.46 4.18
C SER A 16 20.50 0.26 3.29
N LEU A 17 21.66 -0.37 3.49
CA LEU A 17 22.09 -1.56 2.74
C LEU A 17 22.06 -1.37 1.21
N GLY A 18 22.36 -0.16 0.73
CA GLY A 18 22.30 0.18 -0.71
C GLY A 18 20.88 0.31 -1.27
N ILE A 19 19.85 0.35 -0.41
CA ILE A 19 18.44 0.50 -0.78
C ILE A 19 17.96 1.87 -0.32
N ILE A 20 17.46 2.67 -1.26
CA ILE A 20 16.76 3.92 -0.97
C ILE A 20 15.28 3.61 -0.83
N ARG A 21 14.71 3.89 0.33
CA ARG A 21 13.28 3.69 0.63
C ARG A 21 12.48 4.93 0.28
N GLY A 22 11.23 4.71 -0.11
CA GLY A 22 10.23 5.76 -0.35
C GLY A 22 8.94 5.48 0.40
N GLN A 23 7.94 6.35 0.22
CA GLN A 23 6.59 6.14 0.75
C GLN A 23 5.83 5.11 -0.09
N GLY A 24 5.02 4.28 0.55
CA GLY A 24 4.27 3.19 -0.07
C GLY A 24 3.72 2.22 0.98
N ASP A 25 3.31 1.04 0.55
CA ASP A 25 2.83 -0.06 1.41
C ASP A 25 3.94 -1.08 1.73
N GLY A 26 5.21 -0.65 1.67
CA GLY A 26 6.38 -1.52 1.82
C GLY A 26 6.76 -2.32 0.57
N SER A 27 5.91 -2.39 -0.47
CA SER A 27 6.22 -3.06 -1.75
C SER A 27 5.99 -2.17 -2.98
N VAL A 28 4.91 -1.41 -2.97
CA VAL A 28 4.44 -0.56 -4.08
C VAL A 28 4.56 0.91 -3.68
N PRO A 29 5.17 1.78 -4.52
CA PRO A 29 5.28 3.21 -4.23
C PRO A 29 3.91 3.89 -4.12
N LEU A 30 3.79 4.88 -3.22
CA LEU A 30 2.56 5.63 -2.97
C LEU A 30 1.93 6.21 -4.24
N LEU A 31 2.74 6.76 -5.14
CA LEU A 31 2.27 7.27 -6.43
C LEU A 31 1.58 6.19 -7.26
N SER A 32 2.10 4.97 -7.26
CA SER A 32 1.53 3.85 -8.01
C SER A 32 0.22 3.35 -7.41
N LEU A 33 0.09 3.34 -6.07
CA LEU A 33 -1.11 2.87 -5.37
C LEU A 33 -2.37 3.68 -5.72
N GLY A 34 -2.24 5.02 -5.86
CA GLY A 34 -3.38 5.92 -6.08
C GLY A 34 -3.60 6.35 -7.53
N PHE A 35 -2.61 6.22 -8.42
CA PHE A 35 -2.62 6.89 -9.74
C PHE A 35 -3.82 6.54 -10.60
N MET A 36 -4.17 5.24 -10.69
CA MET A 36 -5.26 4.80 -11.56
C MET A 36 -6.61 5.31 -11.09
N CYS A 37 -6.90 5.21 -9.79
CA CYS A 37 -8.12 5.72 -9.20
C CYS A 37 -8.25 7.25 -9.36
N GLN A 38 -7.14 7.97 -9.18
CA GLN A 38 -7.12 9.43 -9.21
C GLN A 38 -7.22 9.99 -10.63
N ARG A 39 -6.58 9.35 -11.62
CA ARG A 39 -6.48 9.90 -12.98
C ARG A 39 -6.79 8.89 -14.07
N GLY A 40 -6.19 7.70 -14.07
CA GLY A 40 -6.35 6.73 -15.16
C GLY A 40 -7.81 6.37 -15.45
N TRP A 41 -8.50 5.82 -14.46
CA TRP A 41 -9.90 5.40 -14.54
C TRP A 41 -10.91 6.57 -14.57
N LYS A 42 -10.46 7.83 -14.50
CA LYS A 42 -11.30 9.00 -14.75
C LYS A 42 -11.44 9.32 -16.25
N THR A 43 -10.74 8.57 -17.12
CA THR A 43 -10.78 8.74 -18.57
C THR A 43 -11.61 7.65 -19.25
N ARG A 44 -12.27 7.99 -20.37
CA ARG A 44 -13.04 7.02 -21.17
C ARG A 44 -12.18 5.90 -21.76
N HIS A 45 -10.88 6.15 -21.97
CA HIS A 45 -9.96 5.15 -22.51
C HIS A 45 -9.77 3.96 -21.55
N TRP A 46 -9.61 4.24 -20.25
CA TRP A 46 -9.39 3.21 -19.23
C TRP A 46 -10.65 2.81 -18.45
N ASN A 47 -11.73 3.58 -18.55
CA ASN A 47 -13.02 3.32 -17.92
C ASN A 47 -14.17 3.73 -18.85
N PRO A 48 -14.44 2.97 -19.92
CA PRO A 48 -15.43 3.34 -20.94
C PRO A 48 -16.86 3.35 -20.42
N ALA A 49 -17.17 2.55 -19.40
CA ALA A 49 -18.48 2.48 -18.76
C ALA A 49 -18.70 3.56 -17.70
N GLY A 50 -17.66 4.34 -17.34
CA GLY A 50 -17.77 5.40 -16.35
C GLY A 50 -18.06 4.92 -14.93
N SER A 51 -17.62 3.71 -14.56
CA SER A 51 -17.78 3.18 -13.21
C SER A 51 -17.21 4.14 -12.16
N LYS A 52 -17.93 4.35 -11.05
CA LYS A 52 -17.47 5.20 -9.94
C LYS A 52 -16.16 4.64 -9.39
N THR A 53 -15.14 5.49 -9.29
CA THR A 53 -13.85 5.13 -8.66
C THR A 53 -13.63 5.98 -7.41
N VAL A 54 -13.27 5.31 -6.32
CA VAL A 54 -13.05 5.89 -4.99
C VAL A 54 -11.65 5.50 -4.53
N ILE A 55 -11.00 6.39 -3.77
CA ILE A 55 -9.72 6.13 -3.11
C ILE A 55 -9.98 6.13 -1.60
N ARG A 56 -9.41 5.14 -0.91
CA ARG A 56 -9.47 5.01 0.54
C ARG A 56 -8.05 4.72 1.03
N GLU A 57 -7.53 5.60 1.88
CA GLU A 57 -6.26 5.38 2.56
C GLU A 57 -6.52 4.73 3.92
N TYR A 58 -5.73 3.72 4.26
CA TYR A 58 -5.75 3.07 5.55
C TYR A 58 -4.46 3.43 6.29
N LEU A 59 -4.62 4.00 7.49
CA LEU A 59 -3.48 4.36 8.32
C LEU A 59 -2.78 3.07 8.79
N HIS A 60 -1.46 3.02 8.61
CA HIS A 60 -0.62 1.92 9.07
C HIS A 60 -0.32 2.12 10.57
N GLU A 61 -1.04 1.38 11.43
CA GLU A 61 -0.84 1.42 12.89
C GLU A 61 -0.55 0.01 13.42
N PRO A 62 0.67 -0.51 13.28
CA PRO A 62 0.95 -1.89 13.62
C PRO A 62 0.94 -2.12 15.14
N ALA A 63 0.33 -3.22 15.57
CA ALA A 63 0.32 -3.67 16.96
C ALA A 63 1.77 -3.92 17.43
N SER A 64 2.15 -3.32 18.56
CA SER A 64 3.53 -3.32 19.06
C SER A 64 3.95 -4.64 19.75
N THR A 65 3.11 -5.68 19.72
CA THR A 65 3.34 -6.92 20.45
C THR A 65 3.93 -8.03 19.59
N PHE A 66 4.94 -8.74 20.11
CA PHE A 66 5.62 -9.90 19.50
C PHE A 66 4.71 -11.07 19.05
N ILE A 67 3.43 -11.07 19.42
CA ILE A 67 2.46 -12.11 19.07
C ILE A 67 1.90 -11.86 17.66
N ASP A 68 1.98 -10.63 17.15
CA ASP A 68 1.38 -10.24 15.88
C ASP A 68 2.44 -10.22 14.77
N LEU A 69 2.73 -11.41 14.22
CA LEU A 69 3.68 -11.58 13.11
C LEU A 69 3.32 -10.78 11.84
N ARG A 70 2.10 -10.22 11.78
CA ARG A 70 1.58 -9.40 10.67
C ARG A 70 1.19 -7.98 11.10
N GLY A 71 1.77 -7.49 12.20
CA GLY A 71 1.53 -6.13 12.67
C GLY A 71 0.10 -5.86 13.14
N GLY A 72 -0.75 -6.88 13.36
CA GLY A 72 -2.10 -6.70 13.88
C GLY A 72 -3.13 -6.20 12.89
N ASP A 73 -4.34 -5.99 13.39
CA ASP A 73 -5.54 -5.75 12.58
C ASP A 73 -5.66 -4.31 12.07
N THR A 74 -4.69 -3.45 12.35
CA THR A 74 -4.54 -2.10 11.81
C THR A 74 -3.27 -1.94 10.98
N SER A 75 -2.52 -3.01 10.74
CA SER A 75 -1.42 -3.01 9.75
C SER A 75 -1.98 -2.74 8.35
N ALA A 76 -1.23 -1.97 7.57
CA ALA A 76 -1.57 -1.60 6.19
C ALA A 76 -0.41 -1.83 5.22
N ASP A 77 0.57 -2.67 5.59
CA ASP A 77 1.59 -3.13 4.64
C ASP A 77 0.96 -4.01 3.55
N HIS A 78 1.66 -4.15 2.43
CA HIS A 78 1.17 -4.72 1.18
C HIS A 78 0.37 -6.03 1.33
N VAL A 79 0.85 -6.96 2.17
CA VAL A 79 0.18 -8.24 2.42
C VAL A 79 -0.76 -8.16 3.62
N ASP A 80 -0.37 -7.42 4.65
CA ASP A 80 -1.08 -7.34 5.93
C ASP A 80 -2.40 -6.57 5.81
N ILE A 81 -2.54 -5.69 4.82
CA ILE A 81 -3.77 -4.95 4.53
C ILE A 81 -4.99 -5.87 4.34
N MET A 82 -4.79 -7.13 3.91
CA MET A 82 -5.87 -8.12 3.80
C MET A 82 -6.44 -8.54 5.16
N GLY A 83 -5.69 -8.35 6.25
CA GLY A 83 -6.13 -8.55 7.63
C GLY A 83 -6.60 -7.28 8.32
N ASN A 84 -6.56 -6.12 7.65
CA ASN A 84 -6.90 -4.85 8.24
C ASN A 84 -8.42 -4.75 8.50
N ARG A 85 -8.81 -4.48 9.74
CA ARG A 85 -10.20 -4.40 10.19
C ARG A 85 -11.01 -3.36 9.40
N ASN A 86 -10.44 -2.19 9.16
CA ASN A 86 -11.13 -1.11 8.45
C ASN A 86 -11.33 -1.46 6.98
N MET A 87 -10.32 -2.09 6.35
CA MET A 87 -10.43 -2.55 4.96
C MET A 87 -11.48 -3.65 4.81
N ILE A 88 -11.46 -4.66 5.68
CA ILE A 88 -12.46 -5.74 5.69
C ILE A 88 -13.86 -5.17 5.90
N ASN A 89 -14.03 -4.22 6.83
CA ASN A 89 -15.31 -3.57 7.07
C ASN A 89 -15.81 -2.83 5.82
N ASP A 90 -14.95 -2.07 5.14
CA ASP A 90 -15.32 -1.37 3.91
C ASP A 90 -15.77 -2.36 2.81
N VAL A 91 -15.09 -3.51 2.66
CA VAL A 91 -15.50 -4.58 1.73
C VAL A 91 -16.86 -5.16 2.08
N LEU A 92 -17.11 -5.44 3.37
CA LEU A 92 -18.39 -5.98 3.84
C LEU A 92 -19.53 -5.00 3.58
N MET A 93 -19.33 -3.70 3.84
CA MET A 93 -20.31 -2.65 3.57
C MET A 93 -20.64 -2.57 2.08
N ILE A 94 -19.63 -2.57 1.20
CA ILE A 94 -19.85 -2.59 -0.26
C ILE A 94 -20.64 -3.84 -0.67
N ALA A 95 -20.26 -5.02 -0.15
CA ALA A 95 -20.90 -6.29 -0.49
C ALA A 95 -22.36 -6.37 0.01
N SER A 96 -22.70 -5.66 1.09
CA SER A 96 -24.07 -5.55 1.59
C SER A 96 -24.91 -4.47 0.90
N GLY A 97 -24.34 -3.75 -0.08
CA GLY A 97 -25.04 -2.71 -0.84
C GLY A 97 -25.00 -1.32 -0.21
N GLU A 98 -24.19 -1.13 0.84
CA GLU A 98 -23.93 0.19 1.41
C GLU A 98 -22.90 0.95 0.55
N ASN A 99 -23.05 2.27 0.48
CA ASN A 99 -22.08 3.11 -0.22
C ASN A 99 -20.95 3.52 0.74
N LEU A 100 -19.72 3.48 0.24
CA LEU A 100 -18.58 4.23 0.81
C LEU A 100 -18.67 5.72 0.46
#